data_AF-A0A7S1GGQ9-F1
#
_entry.id   AF-A0A7S1GGQ9-F1
#
_cell.length_a   1.000
_cell.length_b   1.000
_cell.length_c   1.000
_cell.angle_alpha   90.00
_cell.angle_beta   90.00
_cell.angle_gamma   90.00
#
_symmetry.space_group_name_H-M   'P 1'
#
loop_
_entity.id
_entity.type
_entity.pdbx_description
1 polymer ?
#
loop_
_entity_poly.entity_id
_entity_poly.type
_entity_poly.pdbx_seq_one_letter_code
_entity_poly.pdbx_strand_id
1 'polypeptide(L)'
;MLIKNNAKSSNSDDEEDEYPPAHRVLPLPRGRMLVFNETIIQGILNVTPDSFSDGGKFSKSVEDALAQALQMEKDGAGIIDIGGESTRPGAEAVGIEEELRRVLPIIERIREESDIP
;
A
#
# COMPACT_ATOMS: atom_id res chain seq x y z
N MET A 1 -3.64 -26.54 -66.40
CA MET A 1 -4.12 -27.19 -65.17
C MET A 1 -4.66 -26.09 -64.26
N LEU A 2 -5.98 -25.98 -64.17
CA LEU A 2 -6.67 -25.14 -63.18
C LEU A 2 -6.59 -25.85 -61.82
N ILE A 3 -6.37 -25.11 -60.72
CA ILE A 3 -7.34 -24.98 -59.63
C ILE A 3 -7.25 -23.54 -59.09
N LYS A 4 -8.39 -22.85 -59.11
CA LYS A 4 -8.68 -21.59 -58.40
C LYS A 4 -9.04 -21.92 -56.94
N ASN A 5 -8.78 -21.01 -55.99
CA ASN A 5 -9.60 -20.77 -54.80
C ASN A 5 -9.23 -19.37 -54.27
N ASN A 6 -9.91 -18.28 -54.67
CA ASN A 6 -11.24 -17.75 -54.30
C ASN A 6 -11.29 -16.98 -52.95
N ALA A 7 -11.18 -15.66 -53.07
CA ALA A 7 -11.88 -14.53 -52.42
C ALA A 7 -12.34 -14.55 -50.94
N LYS A 8 -11.79 -13.57 -50.20
CA LYS A 8 -12.38 -12.53 -49.31
C LYS A 8 -13.57 -12.83 -48.38
N SER A 9 -13.34 -12.53 -47.09
CA SER A 9 -14.17 -11.72 -46.17
C SER A 9 -13.21 -11.36 -45.01
N SER A 10 -12.73 -10.12 -44.82
CA SER A 10 -13.38 -8.93 -44.23
C SER A 10 -14.29 -9.24 -43.04
N ASN A 11 -13.69 -9.19 -41.85
CA ASN A 11 -14.11 -8.43 -40.66
C ASN A 11 -12.75 -7.88 -40.14
N SER A 12 -12.33 -6.60 -40.22
CA SER A 12 -12.92 -5.35 -39.71
C SER A 12 -13.73 -5.55 -38.43
N ASP A 13 -13.23 -4.96 -37.35
CA ASP A 13 -13.78 -4.90 -36.00
C ASP A 13 -13.12 -5.90 -35.04
N ASP A 14 -11.85 -5.67 -34.70
CA ASP A 14 -11.22 -6.03 -33.41
C ASP A 14 -9.85 -5.30 -33.31
N GLU A 15 -9.79 -4.02 -33.72
CA GLU A 15 -8.80 -3.13 -33.11
C GLU A 15 -9.37 -2.83 -31.72
N GLU A 16 -8.99 -3.64 -30.72
CA GLU A 16 -9.13 -3.24 -29.33
C GLU A 16 -8.46 -1.87 -29.23
N ASP A 17 -9.26 -0.81 -29.06
CA ASP A 17 -8.77 0.50 -28.69
C ASP A 17 -7.94 0.30 -27.42
N GLU A 18 -6.62 0.17 -27.58
CA GLU A 18 -5.66 0.10 -26.50
C GLU A 18 -5.59 1.52 -25.92
N TYR A 19 -6.61 1.89 -25.15
CA TYR A 19 -6.59 3.09 -24.35
C TYR A 19 -5.32 3.00 -23.50
N PRO A 20 -4.36 3.94 -23.61
CA PRO A 20 -3.23 3.94 -22.71
C PRO A 20 -3.80 3.91 -21.29
N PRO A 21 -3.31 3.02 -20.40
CA PRO A 21 -3.93 2.82 -19.11
C PRO A 21 -4.01 4.19 -18.43
N ALA A 22 -5.24 4.67 -18.21
CA ALA A 22 -5.46 5.95 -17.57
C ALA A 22 -4.73 5.89 -16.22
N HIS A 23 -3.63 6.65 -16.09
CA HIS A 23 -2.88 6.68 -14.86
C HIS A 23 -3.81 7.15 -13.75
N ARG A 24 -4.19 6.22 -12.88
CA ARG A 24 -5.00 6.58 -11.72
C ARG A 24 -4.04 7.18 -10.71
N VAL A 25 -4.12 8.50 -10.58
CA VAL A 25 -3.25 9.27 -9.68
C VAL A 25 -4.11 9.85 -8.57
N LEU A 26 -3.75 9.57 -7.33
CA LEU A 26 -4.32 10.20 -6.15
C LEU A 26 -3.30 11.23 -5.62
N PRO A 27 -3.59 12.55 -5.69
CA PRO A 27 -2.75 13.55 -5.06
C PRO A 27 -2.85 13.41 -3.55
N LEU A 28 -1.70 13.35 -2.89
CA LEU A 28 -1.56 13.25 -1.44
C LEU A 28 -1.08 14.59 -0.86
N PRO A 29 -1.28 14.82 0.45
CA PRO A 29 -0.69 15.96 1.13
C PRO A 29 0.82 16.08 0.90
N ARG A 30 1.33 17.30 0.99
CA ARG A 30 2.76 17.64 0.79
C ARG A 30 3.28 17.38 -0.64
N GLY A 31 2.40 17.43 -1.64
CA GLY A 31 2.77 17.34 -3.05
C GLY A 31 3.16 15.93 -3.52
N ARG A 32 2.89 14.90 -2.72
CA ARG A 32 3.11 13.50 -3.08
C ARG A 32 2.02 13.01 -4.03
N MET A 33 2.32 12.01 -4.84
CA MET A 33 1.38 11.40 -5.78
C MET A 33 1.41 9.89 -5.59
N LEU A 34 0.24 9.28 -5.39
CA LEU A 34 0.09 7.84 -5.45
C LEU A 34 -0.41 7.45 -6.84
N VAL A 35 0.39 6.73 -7.60
CA VAL A 35 0.02 6.22 -8.93
C VAL A 35 -0.35 4.74 -8.80
N PHE A 36 -1.57 4.37 -9.20
CA PHE A 36 -2.13 3.03 -9.03
C PHE A 36 -2.78 2.52 -10.32
N ASN A 37 -1.95 2.08 -11.25
CA ASN A 37 -2.42 1.44 -12.48
C ASN A 37 -2.93 0.01 -12.23
N GLU A 38 -2.54 -0.58 -11.10
CA GLU A 38 -2.93 -1.90 -10.61
C GLU A 38 -3.31 -1.81 -9.12
N THR A 39 -3.74 -2.92 -8.53
CA THR A 39 -4.02 -3.01 -7.10
C THR A 39 -2.76 -2.70 -6.29
N ILE A 40 -2.87 -1.76 -5.35
CA ILE A 40 -1.79 -1.44 -4.41
C ILE A 40 -2.00 -2.21 -3.11
N ILE A 41 -0.90 -2.74 -2.56
CA ILE A 41 -0.86 -3.34 -1.23
C ILE A 41 -0.61 -2.27 -0.18
N GLN A 42 -1.46 -2.22 0.83
CA GLN A 42 -1.28 -1.42 2.03
C GLN A 42 -0.73 -2.29 3.16
N GLY A 43 0.50 -2.00 3.60
CA GLY A 43 1.10 -2.66 4.76
C GLY A 43 0.50 -2.11 6.05
N ILE A 44 0.13 -2.97 6.99
CA ILE A 44 -0.43 -2.56 8.28
C ILE A 44 0.65 -2.65 9.35
N LEU A 45 1.00 -1.52 9.94
CA LEU A 45 1.97 -1.38 11.02
C LEU A 45 1.25 -0.98 12.33
N ASN A 46 0.94 -1.98 13.15
CA ASN A 46 0.29 -1.78 14.44
C ASN A 46 1.32 -1.46 15.54
N VAL A 47 1.15 -0.32 16.20
CA VAL A 47 2.01 0.19 17.26
C VAL A 47 1.24 0.20 18.58
N THR A 48 0.99 -1.00 19.11
CA THR A 48 0.30 -1.17 20.41
C THR A 48 1.16 -1.99 21.36
N PRO A 49 1.16 -1.72 22.67
CA PRO A 49 1.91 -2.52 23.65
C PRO A 49 1.46 -3.99 23.71
N ASP A 50 0.24 -4.28 23.24
CA ASP A 50 -0.48 -5.54 23.44
C ASP A 50 -1.06 -6.14 22.15
N SER A 51 -0.41 -5.89 21.00
CA SER A 51 -0.71 -6.57 19.72
C SER A 51 -0.33 -8.05 19.78
N PHE A 52 -1.33 -8.89 20.06
CA PHE A 52 -1.21 -10.33 20.29
C PHE A 52 -1.46 -11.19 19.03
N SER A 53 -1.44 -10.64 17.81
CA SER A 53 -1.90 -11.40 16.62
C SER A 53 -0.84 -12.06 15.73
N ASP A 54 0.47 -11.77 15.85
CA ASP A 54 1.52 -12.37 14.99
C ASP A 54 2.71 -12.98 15.77
N GLY A 55 2.46 -13.67 16.88
CA GLY A 55 3.50 -14.48 17.53
C GLY A 55 4.71 -13.70 18.09
N GLY A 56 4.52 -12.45 18.52
CA GLY A 56 5.51 -11.68 19.28
C GLY A 56 6.53 -10.88 18.46
N LYS A 57 6.31 -10.69 17.15
CA LYS A 57 7.16 -9.89 16.24
C LYS A 57 6.55 -8.52 15.91
N PHE A 58 6.18 -7.75 16.93
CA PHE A 58 5.77 -6.35 16.72
C PHE A 58 6.75 -5.39 17.35
N SER A 59 6.76 -4.18 16.81
CA SER A 59 7.70 -3.14 17.10
C SER A 59 7.62 -2.66 18.54
N LYS A 60 8.52 -3.15 19.38
CA LYS A 60 8.64 -2.73 20.79
C LYS A 60 9.33 -1.39 20.92
N SER A 61 10.04 -0.98 19.86
CA SER A 61 10.71 0.30 19.73
C SER A 61 10.44 0.94 18.36
N VAL A 62 10.83 2.21 18.24
CA VAL A 62 10.77 2.97 16.99
C VAL A 62 11.61 2.30 15.89
N GLU A 63 12.74 1.71 16.25
CA GLU A 63 13.67 1.04 15.33
C GLU A 63 13.08 -0.26 14.78
N ASP A 64 12.38 -1.03 15.61
CA ASP A 64 11.68 -2.22 15.15
C ASP A 64 10.56 -1.84 14.16
N ALA A 65 9.82 -0.75 14.43
CA ALA A 65 8.74 -0.27 13.57
C ALA A 65 9.28 0.20 12.22
N LEU A 66 10.40 0.91 12.24
CA LEU A 66 11.12 1.32 11.05
C LEU A 66 11.57 0.10 10.24
N ALA A 67 12.21 -0.88 10.87
CA ALA A 67 12.68 -2.08 10.19
C ALA A 67 11.52 -2.85 9.53
N GLN A 68 10.38 -2.95 10.21
CA GLN A 68 9.18 -3.59 9.67
C GLN A 68 8.59 -2.79 8.50
N ALA A 69 8.52 -1.46 8.59
CA ALA A 69 8.05 -0.58 7.52
C ALA A 69 8.90 -0.71 6.25
N LEU A 70 10.23 -0.62 6.40
CA LEU A 70 11.17 -0.76 5.28
C LEU A 70 11.12 -2.16 4.66
N GLN A 71 10.86 -3.18 5.47
CA GLN A 71 10.67 -4.54 4.97
C GLN A 71 9.35 -4.67 4.20
N MET A 72 8.24 -4.08 4.67
CA MET A 72 6.97 -4.06 3.93
C MET A 72 7.10 -3.35 2.58
N GLU A 73 7.80 -2.21 2.54
CA GLU A 73 8.10 -1.50 1.29
C GLU A 73 8.90 -2.40 0.34
N LYS A 74 9.97 -3.04 0.84
CA LYS A 74 10.78 -3.99 0.07
C LYS A 74 9.98 -5.18 -0.46
N ASP A 75 8.97 -5.63 0.30
CA ASP A 75 8.08 -6.73 -0.08
C ASP A 75 6.97 -6.30 -1.04
N GLY A 76 6.88 -5.00 -1.38
CA GLY A 76 5.98 -4.48 -2.41
C GLY A 76 4.77 -3.72 -1.88
N ALA A 77 4.75 -3.32 -0.60
CA ALA A 77 3.76 -2.37 -0.13
C ALA A 77 3.93 -1.02 -0.84
N GLY A 78 2.84 -0.43 -1.30
CA GLY A 78 2.83 0.93 -1.88
C GLY A 78 2.30 2.00 -0.93
N ILE A 79 1.77 1.59 0.23
CA ILE A 79 1.26 2.45 1.30
C ILE A 79 1.54 1.75 2.64
N ILE A 80 1.81 2.50 3.69
CA ILE A 80 1.86 1.97 5.06
C ILE A 80 0.79 2.64 5.93
N ASP A 81 -0.06 1.83 6.55
CA ASP A 81 -1.02 2.27 7.57
C ASP A 81 -0.42 2.11 8.97
N ILE A 82 -0.37 3.19 9.75
CA ILE A 82 0.24 3.19 11.07
C ILE A 82 -0.83 3.45 12.12
N GLY A 83 -1.14 2.44 12.94
CA GLY A 83 -2.18 2.51 13.96
C GLY A 83 -1.65 2.40 15.38
N GLY A 84 -1.92 3.39 16.24
CA GLY A 84 -1.53 3.39 17.67
C GLY A 84 -2.61 2.85 18.62
N GLU A 85 -3.82 2.64 18.10
CA GLU A 85 -4.98 2.14 18.83
C GLU A 85 -5.47 0.82 18.22
N SER A 86 -5.77 -0.16 19.07
CA SER A 86 -6.32 -1.44 18.64
C SER A 86 -7.83 -1.36 18.48
N THR A 87 -8.35 -1.70 17.30
CA THR A 87 -9.79 -1.80 17.01
C THR A 87 -10.37 -3.20 17.26
N ARG A 88 -9.60 -4.13 17.84
CA ARG A 88 -10.07 -5.50 18.15
C ARG A 88 -11.23 -5.49 19.16
N PRO A 89 -12.16 -6.45 19.10
CA PRO A 89 -13.24 -6.57 20.08
C PRO A 89 -12.70 -6.62 21.51
N GLY A 90 -13.21 -5.75 22.37
CA GLY A 90 -12.82 -5.67 23.78
C GLY A 90 -11.50 -4.94 24.07
N ALA A 91 -10.90 -4.26 23.09
CA ALA A 91 -9.82 -3.32 23.37
C ALA A 91 -10.32 -2.13 24.21
N GLU A 92 -9.49 -1.70 25.14
CA GLU A 92 -9.69 -0.43 25.83
C GLU A 92 -9.34 0.72 24.90
N ALA A 93 -10.19 1.75 24.90
CA ALA A 93 -9.93 2.96 24.15
C ALA A 93 -8.65 3.64 24.64
N VAL A 94 -7.89 4.19 23.71
CA VAL A 94 -6.63 4.87 24.00
C VAL A 94 -6.88 6.39 24.04
N GLY A 95 -6.30 7.08 25.02
CA GLY A 95 -6.36 8.54 25.06
C GLY A 95 -5.55 9.17 23.92
N ILE A 96 -5.95 10.35 23.44
CA ILE A 96 -5.30 11.05 22.31
C ILE A 96 -3.80 11.21 22.56
N GLU A 97 -3.39 11.63 23.74
CA GLU A 97 -1.99 11.84 24.11
C GLU A 97 -1.18 10.54 24.12
N GLU A 98 -1.82 9.42 24.43
CA GLU A 98 -1.20 8.09 24.39
C GLU A 98 -1.03 7.62 22.95
N GLU A 99 -2.05 7.77 22.11
CA GLU A 99 -1.96 7.41 20.69
C GLU A 99 -0.89 8.23 19.98
N LEU A 100 -0.86 9.56 20.19
CA LEU A 100 0.16 10.44 19.62
C LEU A 100 1.57 10.03 20.04
N ARG A 101 1.77 9.66 21.31
CA ARG A 101 3.08 9.20 21.80
C ARG A 101 3.54 7.91 21.13
N ARG A 102 2.61 7.06 20.70
CA ARG A 102 2.91 5.82 19.98
C ARG A 102 3.27 6.11 18.53
N VAL A 103 2.44 6.88 17.81
CA VAL A 103 2.55 6.99 16.35
C VAL A 103 3.55 8.05 15.88
N LEU A 104 3.66 9.20 16.56
CA LEU A 104 4.47 10.32 16.05
C LEU A 104 5.95 9.98 15.88
N PRO A 105 6.65 9.39 16.87
CA PRO A 105 8.09 9.09 16.72
C PRO A 105 8.37 8.11 15.58
N ILE A 106 7.43 7.21 15.29
CA ILE A 106 7.54 6.21 14.23
C ILE A 106 7.32 6.86 12.87
N ILE A 107 6.28 7.70 12.74
CA ILE A 107 6.02 8.44 11.50
C ILE A 107 7.21 9.36 11.17
N GLU A 108 7.75 10.06 12.17
CA GLU A 108 8.92 10.92 12.02
C GLU A 108 10.13 10.11 11.54
N ARG A 109 10.46 9.01 12.23
CA ARG A 109 11.59 8.16 11.87
C ARG A 109 11.46 7.52 10.49
N ILE A 110 10.29 6.98 10.14
CA ILE A 110 10.05 6.39 8.81
C ILE A 110 10.24 7.45 7.72
N ARG A 111 9.77 8.68 7.96
CA ARG A 111 9.88 9.74 6.96
C ARG A 111 11.31 10.21 6.71
N GLU A 112 12.24 9.97 7.63
CA GLU A 112 13.67 10.21 7.40
C GLU A 112 14.30 9.20 6.42
N GLU A 113 13.71 8.02 6.26
CA GLU A 113 14.31 6.90 5.50
C GLU A 113 13.50 6.49 4.26
N SER A 114 12.20 6.81 4.21
CA SER A 114 11.31 6.38 3.14
C SER A 114 10.29 7.46 2.73
N ASP A 115 10.04 7.50 1.42
CA ASP A 115 9.01 8.33 0.80
C ASP A 115 7.66 7.61 0.64
N ILE A 116 7.57 6.34 1.05
CA ILE A 116 6.35 5.54 0.95
C ILE A 116 5.16 6.31 1.56
N PRO A 117 4.02 6.39 0.84
CA PRO A 117 2.78 6.98 1.31
C PRO A 117 2.41 6.58 2.73
#